data_AF-A0AA40VVP5-F1
#
_entry.id   AF-A0AA40VVP5-F1
#
_cell.length_a   1.000
_cell.length_b   1.000
_cell.length_c   1.000
_cell.angle_alpha   90.00
_cell.angle_beta   90.00
_cell.angle_gamma   90.00
#
_symmetry.space_group_name_H-M   'P 1'
#
loop_
_entity.id
_entity.type
_entity.pdbx_description
1 polymer ?
#
loop_
_entity_poly.entity_id
_entity_poly.type
_entity_poly.pdbx_seq_one_letter_code
_entity_poly.pdbx_strand_id
1 'polypeptide(L)'
;MVNLELNDEQLNVISKACELISRIYMGQLEEVALLFSDLPDEQYQELVDTLKSLNSIIKVTSKQSNSGIRDENIPEVARYAYDIHQVIRHYLAWKHFPQGGNAVHFNSPKAYGSLSLPTISE
;
A
#
# COMPACT_ATOMS: atom_id res chain seq x y z
N MET A 1 -4.13 13.76 20.54
CA MET A 1 -3.20 13.32 19.48
C MET A 1 -1.96 12.75 20.14
N VAL A 2 -1.38 11.73 19.54
CA VAL A 2 -0.13 11.08 20.00
C VAL A 2 0.87 11.25 18.86
N ASN A 3 2.11 11.61 19.20
CA ASN A 3 3.20 11.76 18.23
C ASN A 3 4.14 10.55 18.34
N LEU A 4 4.63 10.07 17.20
CA LEU A 4 5.63 9.00 17.11
C LEU A 4 6.86 9.54 16.38
N GLU A 5 8.03 9.36 16.98
CA GLU A 5 9.31 9.68 16.35
C GLU A 5 9.83 8.43 15.65
N LEU A 6 10.04 8.53 14.33
CA LEU A 6 10.43 7.42 13.48
C LEU A 6 11.53 7.85 12.52
N ASN A 7 12.51 6.98 12.30
CA ASN A 7 13.48 7.17 11.23
C ASN A 7 12.90 6.70 9.86
N ASP A 8 13.65 6.95 8.78
CA ASP A 8 13.21 6.64 7.42
C ASP A 8 12.97 5.12 7.21
N GLU A 9 13.76 4.27 7.84
CA GLU A 9 13.60 2.81 7.77
C GLU A 9 12.29 2.37 8.43
N GLN A 10 11.97 2.90 9.61
CA GLN A 10 10.74 2.63 10.33
C GLN A 10 9.52 3.15 9.56
N LEU A 11 9.62 4.35 8.95
CA LEU A 11 8.59 4.87 8.06
C LEU A 11 8.36 3.93 6.86
N ASN A 12 9.42 3.44 6.24
CA ASN A 12 9.32 2.50 5.12
C ASN A 12 8.64 1.18 5.54
N VAL A 13 8.97 0.65 6.74
CA VAL A 13 8.31 -0.54 7.31
C VAL A 13 6.81 -0.31 7.47
N ILE A 14 6.40 0.81 8.06
CA ILE A 14 4.98 1.15 8.24
C ILE A 14 4.29 1.30 6.89
N SER A 15 4.92 2.01 5.95
CA SER A 15 4.39 2.23 4.60
C SER A 15 4.09 0.91 3.88
N LYS A 16 5.03 -0.05 3.91
CA LYS A 16 4.88 -1.38 3.31
C LYS A 16 3.80 -2.21 4.00
N ALA A 17 3.75 -2.17 5.33
CA ALA A 17 2.72 -2.88 6.09
C ALA A 17 1.30 -2.34 5.77
N CYS A 18 1.17 -1.01 5.68
CA CYS A 18 -0.08 -0.37 5.31
C CYS A 18 -0.50 -0.67 3.86
N GLU A 19 0.43 -0.68 2.91
CA GLU A 19 0.14 -1.12 1.54
C GLU A 19 -0.35 -2.57 1.51
N LEU A 20 0.36 -3.49 2.17
CA LEU A 20 -0.02 -4.89 2.25
C LEU A 20 -1.44 -5.08 2.77
N ILE A 21 -1.78 -4.43 3.89
CA ILE A 21 -3.13 -4.46 4.46
C ILE A 21 -4.15 -3.98 3.42
N SER A 22 -3.91 -2.82 2.80
CA SER A 22 -4.82 -2.27 1.81
C SER A 22 -5.05 -3.22 0.62
N ARG A 23 -4.00 -3.82 0.05
CA ARG A 23 -4.08 -4.77 -1.08
C ARG A 23 -4.88 -6.03 -0.74
N ILE A 24 -4.70 -6.58 0.47
CA ILE A 24 -5.46 -7.74 0.94
C ILE A 24 -6.97 -7.43 0.96
N TYR A 25 -7.36 -6.30 1.55
CA TYR A 25 -8.76 -5.89 1.59
C TYR A 25 -9.33 -5.57 0.19
N MET A 26 -8.49 -5.05 -0.72
CA MET A 26 -8.85 -4.81 -2.12
C MET A 26 -8.95 -6.08 -2.98
N GLY A 27 -8.53 -7.25 -2.46
CA GLY A 27 -8.48 -8.49 -3.22
C GLY A 27 -7.46 -8.43 -4.36
N GLN A 28 -6.35 -7.75 -4.11
CA GLN A 28 -5.22 -7.56 -5.02
C GLN A 28 -4.01 -8.35 -4.49
N LEU A 29 -4.22 -9.63 -4.18
CA LEU A 29 -3.17 -10.43 -3.56
C LEU A 29 -1.94 -10.58 -4.44
N GLU A 30 -2.12 -10.65 -5.76
CA GLU A 30 -1.02 -10.72 -6.72
C GLU A 30 -0.08 -9.51 -6.64
N GLU A 31 -0.58 -8.32 -6.27
CA GLU A 31 0.23 -7.11 -6.10
C GLU A 31 1.17 -7.21 -4.89
N VAL A 32 0.91 -8.12 -3.95
CA VAL A 32 1.82 -8.38 -2.82
C VAL A 32 3.17 -8.92 -3.31
N ALA A 33 3.21 -9.57 -4.48
CA ALA A 33 4.45 -10.05 -5.07
C ALA A 33 5.45 -8.91 -5.32
N LEU A 34 4.99 -7.67 -5.53
CA LEU A 34 5.86 -6.50 -5.71
C LEU A 34 6.80 -6.24 -4.52
N LEU A 35 6.45 -6.71 -3.31
CA LEU A 35 7.33 -6.64 -2.14
C LEU A 35 8.56 -7.56 -2.25
N PHE A 36 8.52 -8.49 -3.21
CA PHE A 36 9.53 -9.52 -3.46
C PHE A 36 10.04 -9.44 -4.90
N SER A 37 10.10 -8.24 -5.49
CA SER A 37 10.54 -8.01 -6.86
C SER A 37 11.98 -8.47 -7.16
N ASP A 38 12.78 -8.73 -6.12
CA ASP A 38 14.17 -9.17 -6.25
C ASP A 38 14.29 -10.70 -6.38
N LEU A 39 13.18 -11.45 -6.34
CA LEU A 39 13.18 -12.89 -6.60
C LEU A 39 13.56 -13.20 -8.05
N PRO A 40 14.19 -14.36 -8.32
CA PRO A 40 14.36 -14.86 -9.68
C PRO A 40 13.00 -14.98 -10.40
N ASP A 41 12.97 -14.68 -11.70
CA ASP A 41 11.74 -14.60 -12.51
C ASP A 41 10.79 -15.80 -12.32
N GLU A 42 11.32 -17.03 -12.32
CA GLU A 42 10.52 -18.24 -12.13
C GLU A 42 9.85 -18.29 -10.74
N GLN A 43 10.59 -17.93 -9.69
CA GLN A 43 10.06 -17.88 -8.33
C GLN A 43 9.08 -16.72 -8.14
N TYR A 44 9.34 -15.58 -8.77
CA TYR A 44 8.42 -14.44 -8.76
C TYR A 44 7.10 -14.82 -9.42
N GLN A 45 7.15 -15.49 -10.57
CA GLN A 45 5.97 -15.95 -11.29
C GLN A 45 5.19 -17.00 -10.48
N GLU A 46 5.88 -17.96 -9.87
CA GLU A 46 5.28 -18.95 -8.97
C GLU A 46 4.57 -18.27 -7.78
N LEU A 47 5.19 -17.24 -7.19
CA LEU A 47 4.59 -16.45 -6.10
C LEU A 47 3.32 -15.75 -6.58
N VAL A 48 3.35 -15.07 -7.73
CA VAL A 48 2.20 -14.40 -8.32
C VAL A 48 1.05 -15.38 -8.53
N ASP A 49 1.32 -16.55 -9.12
CA ASP A 49 0.29 -17.55 -9.40
C ASP A 49 -0.27 -18.17 -8.11
N THR A 50 0.59 -18.39 -7.12
CA THR A 50 0.19 -18.82 -5.78
C THR A 50 -0.76 -17.80 -5.14
N LEU A 51 -0.39 -16.52 -5.12
CA LEU A 51 -1.22 -15.45 -4.56
C LEU A 51 -2.56 -15.31 -5.30
N LYS A 52 -2.56 -15.41 -6.63
CA LYS A 52 -3.80 -15.42 -7.43
C LYS A 52 -4.71 -16.58 -7.05
N SER A 53 -4.16 -17.77 -6.81
CA SER A 53 -4.95 -18.94 -6.40
C SER A 53 -5.65 -18.74 -5.05
N LEU A 54 -5.03 -17.97 -4.14
CA LEU A 54 -5.55 -17.65 -2.82
C LEU A 54 -6.70 -16.63 -2.83
N ASN A 55 -6.91 -15.87 -3.92
CA ASN A 55 -8.02 -14.91 -4.03
C ASN A 55 -9.40 -15.59 -3.84
N SER A 56 -9.50 -16.89 -4.14
CA SER A 56 -10.75 -17.65 -3.91
C SER A 56 -11.02 -17.96 -2.43
N ILE A 57 -9.98 -17.95 -1.58
CA ILE A 57 -10.01 -18.33 -0.17
C ILE A 57 -10.05 -17.09 0.72
N ILE A 58 -9.16 -16.12 0.47
CA ILE A 58 -9.02 -14.91 1.29
C ILE A 58 -10.02 -13.88 0.77
N LYS A 59 -11.30 -14.10 1.13
CA LYS A 59 -12.41 -13.23 0.71
C LYS A 59 -12.75 -12.19 1.77
N VAL A 60 -12.53 -10.92 1.48
CA VAL A 60 -12.92 -9.81 2.36
C VAL A 60 -14.21 -9.12 1.91
N THR A 61 -14.55 -9.16 0.62
CA THR A 61 -15.83 -8.66 0.09
C THR A 61 -16.48 -9.69 -0.83
N SER A 62 -17.80 -9.57 -1.02
CA SER A 62 -18.58 -10.50 -1.85
C SER A 62 -18.27 -10.41 -3.36
N LYS A 63 -17.64 -9.31 -3.80
CA LYS A 63 -17.31 -9.02 -5.21
C LYS A 63 -15.81 -9.13 -5.51
N GLN A 64 -15.01 -9.73 -4.63
CA GLN A 64 -13.56 -9.61 -4.70
C GLN A 64 -12.93 -10.19 -5.97
N SER A 65 -12.57 -9.30 -6.88
CA SER A 65 -11.46 -9.47 -7.81
C SER A 65 -10.91 -8.08 -8.14
N ASN A 66 -9.76 -7.72 -7.56
CA ASN A 66 -8.99 -6.53 -7.92
C ASN A 66 -9.81 -5.21 -7.88
N SER A 67 -10.49 -4.95 -6.76
CA SER A 67 -11.25 -3.71 -6.56
C SER A 67 -10.31 -2.53 -6.32
N GLY A 68 -10.66 -1.35 -6.85
CA GLY A 68 -9.95 -0.11 -6.52
C GLY A 68 -10.32 0.42 -5.14
N ILE A 69 -9.44 1.23 -4.53
CA ILE A 69 -9.63 1.79 -3.16
C ILE A 69 -10.92 2.61 -2.98
N ARG A 70 -11.55 3.05 -4.08
CA ARG A 70 -12.79 3.83 -4.08
C ARG A 70 -14.05 2.98 -4.02
N ASP A 71 -13.97 1.67 -4.26
CA ASP A 71 -15.11 0.77 -4.27
C ASP A 71 -15.85 0.83 -2.92
N GLU A 72 -17.16 1.04 -2.97
CA GLU A 72 -18.05 1.19 -1.80
C GLU A 72 -18.02 -0.01 -0.85
N ASN A 73 -17.66 -1.19 -1.37
CA ASN A 73 -17.59 -2.42 -0.60
C ASN A 73 -16.26 -2.57 0.16
N ILE A 74 -15.28 -1.69 -0.10
CA ILE A 74 -13.98 -1.71 0.57
C ILE A 74 -14.10 -1.08 1.95
N PRO A 75 -13.76 -1.82 3.03
CA PRO A 75 -13.91 -1.32 4.38
C PRO A 75 -12.92 -0.20 4.69
N GLU A 76 -13.30 0.66 5.63
CA GLU A 76 -12.52 1.82 6.06
C GLU A 76 -11.09 1.49 6.47
N VAL A 77 -10.83 0.33 7.08
CA VAL A 77 -9.47 -0.09 7.46
C VAL A 77 -8.51 -0.11 6.27
N ALA A 78 -8.97 -0.53 5.09
CA ALA A 78 -8.15 -0.55 3.88
C ALA A 78 -7.83 0.86 3.38
N ARG A 79 -8.81 1.77 3.54
CA ARG A 79 -8.71 3.18 3.17
C ARG A 79 -7.76 3.91 4.11
N TYR A 80 -7.88 3.70 5.42
CA TYR A 80 -6.95 4.24 6.41
C TYR A 80 -5.52 3.78 6.16
N ALA A 81 -5.33 2.49 5.89
CA ALA A 81 -4.01 1.95 5.55
C ALA A 81 -3.47 2.61 4.26
N TYR A 82 -4.28 2.72 3.22
CA TYR A 82 -3.87 3.37 1.97
C TYR A 82 -3.50 4.85 2.16
N ASP A 83 -4.28 5.57 2.97
CA ASP A 83 -4.06 6.98 3.27
C ASP A 83 -2.73 7.19 4.01
N ILE A 84 -2.42 6.34 5.01
CA ILE A 84 -1.13 6.35 5.72
C ILE A 84 0.02 6.05 4.75
N HIS A 85 -0.11 4.99 3.94
CA HIS A 85 0.89 4.62 2.95
C HIS A 85 1.18 5.76 1.96
N GLN A 86 0.13 6.40 1.42
CA GLN A 86 0.30 7.51 0.47
C GLN A 86 1.07 8.68 1.08
N VAL A 87 0.76 9.06 2.32
CA VAL A 87 1.47 10.16 3.01
C VAL A 87 2.94 9.83 3.20
N ILE A 88 3.25 8.64 3.71
CA ILE A 88 4.65 8.23 3.95
C ILE A 88 5.41 8.12 2.62
N ARG A 89 4.82 7.47 1.61
CA ARG A 89 5.43 7.31 0.28
C ARG A 89 5.70 8.66 -0.38
N HIS A 90 4.77 9.61 -0.26
CA HIS A 90 4.94 10.97 -0.77
C HIS A 90 6.09 11.70 -0.07
N TYR A 91 6.16 11.62 1.26
CA TYR A 91 7.24 12.22 2.04
C TYR A 91 8.62 11.65 1.64
N LEU A 92 8.77 10.33 1.65
CA LEU A 92 10.04 9.67 1.30
C LEU A 92 10.44 9.93 -0.16
N ALA A 93 9.48 10.02 -1.08
CA ALA A 93 9.73 10.36 -2.48
C ALA A 93 10.38 11.75 -2.62
N TRP A 94 9.83 12.77 -1.95
CA TRP A 94 10.40 14.12 -1.95
C TRP A 94 11.74 14.21 -1.22
N LYS A 95 11.88 13.49 -0.10
CA LYS A 95 13.12 13.48 0.69
C LYS A 95 14.30 12.85 -0.06
N HIS A 96 14.09 11.69 -0.68
CA HIS A 96 15.16 10.92 -1.31
C HIS A 96 15.40 11.29 -2.78
N PHE A 97 14.37 11.78 -3.48
CA PHE A 97 14.46 12.06 -4.92
C PHE A 97 13.93 13.46 -5.26
N PRO A 98 14.42 14.55 -4.63
CA PRO A 98 13.85 15.89 -4.81
C PRO A 98 13.93 16.42 -6.25
N GLN A 99 14.87 15.91 -7.04
CA GLN A 99 15.05 16.29 -8.45
C GLN A 99 14.12 15.52 -9.42
N GLY A 100 13.36 14.56 -8.90
CA GLY A 100 12.50 13.69 -9.68
C GLY A 100 13.19 12.45 -10.23
N GLY A 101 12.43 11.73 -11.04
CA GLY A 101 12.82 10.44 -11.62
C GLY A 101 11.61 9.70 -12.16
N ASN A 102 11.88 8.68 -12.97
CA ASN A 102 10.84 7.76 -13.40
C ASN A 102 10.33 6.97 -12.19
N ALA A 103 9.01 6.76 -12.13
CA ALA A 103 8.31 6.06 -11.05
C ALA A 103 8.39 6.73 -9.66
N VAL A 104 8.73 8.02 -9.56
CA VAL A 104 8.70 8.73 -8.27
C VAL A 104 7.28 9.21 -7.93
N HIS A 105 6.85 8.99 -6.69
CA HIS A 105 5.46 9.20 -6.25
C HIS A 105 5.20 10.59 -5.66
N PHE A 106 5.25 11.65 -6.49
CA PHE A 106 5.00 13.04 -6.06
C PHE A 106 3.53 13.46 -6.01
N ASN A 107 2.61 12.59 -6.39
CA ASN A 107 1.19 12.92 -6.32
C ASN A 107 0.80 13.20 -4.86
N SER A 108 0.18 14.36 -4.64
CA SER A 108 -0.28 14.74 -3.31
C SER A 108 -1.27 13.70 -2.77
N PRO A 109 -1.10 13.24 -1.51
CA PRO A 109 -2.01 12.28 -0.90
C PRO A 109 -3.45 12.78 -0.91
N LYS A 110 -4.39 11.87 -1.14
CA LYS A 110 -5.84 12.14 -1.08
C LYS A 110 -6.46 11.21 -0.06
N ALA A 111 -7.33 11.77 0.79
CA ALA A 111 -8.10 10.98 1.75
C ALA A 111 -9.11 10.10 1.00
N TYR A 112 -9.05 8.80 1.25
CA TYR A 112 -10.04 7.83 0.80
C TYR A 112 -10.90 7.31 1.93
N GLY A 113 -10.40 7.36 3.17
CA GLY A 113 -11.15 7.03 4.37
C GLY A 113 -11.87 8.25 4.96
N SER A 114 -12.68 7.99 5.98
CA SER A 114 -13.41 9.02 6.73
C SER A 114 -12.53 9.84 7.70
N LEU A 115 -11.28 9.44 7.94
CA LEU A 115 -10.35 10.12 8.82
C LEU A 115 -9.52 11.17 8.06
N SER A 116 -9.05 12.19 8.77
CA SER A 116 -8.05 13.11 8.23
C SER A 116 -6.74 12.38 7.92
N LEU A 117 -6.06 12.76 6.84
CA LEU A 117 -4.73 12.26 6.52
C LEU A 117 -3.76 12.50 7.69
N PRO A 118 -2.84 11.55 7.97
CA PRO A 118 -1.77 11.80 8.92
C PRO A 118 -0.84 12.90 8.42
N THR A 119 -0.13 13.54 9.34
CA THR A 119 0.83 14.61 9.05
C THR A 119 2.24 14.15 9.39
N ILE A 120 3.21 14.52 8.57
CA ILE A 120 4.64 14.36 8.85
C ILE A 120 5.23 15.76 9.01
N SER A 121 5.90 16.01 10.13
CA SER A 121 6.61 17.25 10.43
C SER A 121 8.10 16.94 10.61
N GLU A 122 8.95 17.85 10.15
CA GLU A 122 10.41 17.83 10.36
C GLU A 122 10.82 18.75 11.50
#